data_AF-A0AAV3KFR4-F1
#
_entry.id   AF-A0AAV3KFR4-F1
#
_cell.length_a   1.000
_cell.length_b   1.000
_cell.length_c   1.000
_cell.angle_alpha   90.00
_cell.angle_beta   90.00
_cell.angle_gamma   90.00
#
_symmetry.space_group_name_H-M   'P 1'
#
loop_
_entity.id
_entity.type
_entity.pdbx_description
1 polymer ?
#
loop_
_entity_poly.entity_id
_entity_poly.type
_entity_poly.pdbx_seq_one_letter_code
_entity_poly.pdbx_strand_id
1 'polypeptide(L)'
;MFSLIDTPWLPVVGADGHRTRIALRQLADDHVIDLACPRPDLQGAAWQLLIGLLQTAYSPPDDQSWEDIWHRGLDKGWAKALTPLAPALWFGAKKPSFMQFGEGLKGKARPIADLLVNASGDQSLTFNRQHVLTHDPVEMICPHCAVLALYARQSHAPSGCRSVHASAPAAMTTLLTLQDHRQPLWRKLWANVIPGVHGHCVSEVFPWLASSGLHDESVTPESTAPLQSFWEMPLRIALDFAHTQTGHCDLCGETSEHLLTHFHGDVHAVRHEHRGHPLTPYRQSTRDGPLLPVAGQLQGLAYREWPGLVLGEQGDDYHTLPARAVQLNHQRDPLRCKVGLWCFGYDMAEGKGGWYEHHIPTWGDVTPAIRNYLPLAVQMADDAQSLLRQSVHAAGVGADKHCSTIDMTFWQETEQFFKRLYDAIAGGMSAAEALRAWQNQLYLYLIGTFDRLTFGNPDLRCDLSLAATARSNMVNRFFSQKTAVQLEKIQSQEALAVVNS
;
A
#
# COMPACT_ATOMS: atom_id res chain seq x y z
N MET A 1 -20.84 -4.38 23.82
CA MET A 1 -20.40 -5.46 22.89
C MET A 1 -21.53 -5.71 21.92
N PHE A 2 -21.25 -5.80 20.62
CA PHE A 2 -22.21 -5.40 19.59
C PHE A 2 -22.04 -6.14 18.25
N SER A 3 -23.09 -6.13 17.43
CA SER A 3 -23.07 -6.62 16.04
C SER A 3 -22.41 -5.59 15.14
N LEU A 4 -21.34 -5.97 14.42
CA LEU A 4 -20.71 -5.08 13.43
C LEU A 4 -21.66 -4.75 12.27
N ILE A 5 -22.65 -5.62 12.00
CA ILE A 5 -23.61 -5.45 10.91
C ILE A 5 -24.61 -4.33 11.22
N ASP A 6 -25.11 -4.27 12.45
CA ASP A 6 -26.30 -3.47 12.81
C ASP A 6 -25.97 -2.21 13.62
N THR A 7 -24.82 -2.20 14.29
CA THR A 7 -24.45 -1.09 15.17
C THR A 7 -23.73 -0.01 14.38
N PRO A 8 -24.07 1.28 14.51
CA PRO A 8 -23.30 2.36 13.92
C PRO A 8 -21.96 2.56 14.63
N TRP A 9 -20.90 1.96 14.09
CA TRP A 9 -19.56 1.98 14.69
C TRP A 9 -18.49 2.56 13.76
N LEU A 10 -18.68 2.45 12.44
CA LEU A 10 -17.69 2.81 11.43
C LEU A 10 -17.74 4.31 11.14
N PRO A 11 -16.67 5.08 11.39
CA PRO A 11 -16.67 6.52 11.15
C PRO A 11 -16.60 6.85 9.66
N VAL A 12 -17.46 7.75 9.21
CA VAL A 12 -17.58 8.17 7.81
C VAL A 12 -17.74 9.67 7.68
N VAL A 13 -17.51 10.18 6.46
CA VAL A 13 -17.77 11.56 6.07
C VAL A 13 -18.69 11.62 4.86
N GLY A 14 -19.71 12.48 4.96
CA GLY A 14 -20.65 12.75 3.88
C GLY A 14 -20.13 13.80 2.88
N ALA A 15 -20.87 13.99 1.78
CA ALA A 15 -20.55 14.99 0.76
C ALA A 15 -20.59 16.45 1.28
N ASP A 16 -21.36 16.68 2.34
CA ASP A 16 -21.45 17.95 3.07
C ASP A 16 -20.32 18.16 4.09
N GLY A 17 -19.41 17.18 4.22
CA GLY A 17 -18.32 17.18 5.20
C GLY A 17 -18.75 16.76 6.60
N HIS A 18 -20.03 16.43 6.83
CA HIS A 18 -20.52 15.98 8.13
C HIS A 18 -19.95 14.61 8.46
N ARG A 19 -19.38 14.48 9.66
CA ARG A 19 -18.84 13.21 10.17
C ARG A 19 -19.88 12.50 11.02
N THR A 20 -20.09 11.22 10.74
CA THR A 20 -21.04 10.38 11.49
C THR A 20 -20.51 8.95 11.56
N ARG A 21 -21.30 8.06 12.16
CA ARG A 21 -21.05 6.61 12.10
C ARG A 21 -22.15 5.90 11.35
N ILE A 22 -21.76 4.86 10.64
CA ILE A 22 -22.68 3.94 9.98
C ILE A 22 -22.47 2.52 10.47
N ALA A 23 -23.52 1.72 10.37
CA ALA A 23 -23.44 0.27 10.46
C ALA A 23 -23.02 -0.31 9.11
N LEU A 24 -22.45 -1.52 9.07
CA LEU A 24 -22.00 -2.12 7.80
C LEU A 24 -23.16 -2.28 6.79
N ARG A 25 -24.38 -2.54 7.26
CA ARG A 25 -25.57 -2.61 6.38
C ARG A 25 -25.91 -1.30 5.66
N GLN A 26 -25.39 -0.17 6.13
CA GLN A 26 -25.61 1.17 5.55
C GLN A 26 -24.53 1.56 4.54
N LEU A 27 -23.57 0.68 4.21
CA LEU A 27 -22.51 0.96 3.23
C LEU A 27 -23.04 1.36 1.85
N ALA A 28 -24.25 0.92 1.49
CA ALA A 28 -24.92 1.24 0.23
C ALA A 28 -25.41 2.70 0.11
N ASP A 29 -25.20 3.54 1.13
CA ASP A 29 -25.60 4.95 1.11
C ASP A 29 -24.69 5.78 0.18
N ASP A 30 -25.28 6.35 -0.88
CA ASP A 30 -24.59 7.20 -1.85
C ASP A 30 -24.10 8.53 -1.27
N HIS A 31 -24.63 8.97 -0.11
CA HIS A 31 -24.20 10.20 0.54
C HIS A 31 -22.89 10.04 1.30
N VAL A 32 -22.49 8.81 1.60
CA VAL A 32 -21.22 8.50 2.25
C VAL A 32 -20.09 8.55 1.23
N ILE A 33 -19.19 9.51 1.37
CA ILE A 33 -18.11 9.74 0.41
C ILE A 33 -16.83 9.03 0.82
N ASP A 34 -16.47 9.02 2.09
CA ASP A 34 -15.28 8.32 2.56
C ASP A 34 -15.37 7.88 4.03
N LEU A 35 -14.38 7.11 4.47
CA LEU A 35 -14.18 6.82 5.88
C LEU A 35 -13.51 8.01 6.59
N ALA A 36 -13.74 8.14 7.89
CA ALA A 36 -13.18 9.19 8.73
C ALA A 36 -12.44 8.59 9.93
N CYS A 37 -11.59 7.59 9.68
CA CYS A 37 -10.84 6.91 10.74
C CYS A 37 -9.85 7.87 11.42
N PRO A 38 -9.59 7.69 12.73
CA PRO A 38 -8.75 8.61 13.50
C PRO A 38 -7.27 8.54 13.15
N ARG A 39 -6.82 7.50 12.45
CA ARG A 39 -5.44 7.30 12.01
C ARG A 39 -5.39 6.81 10.55
N PRO A 40 -4.37 7.16 9.77
CA PRO A 40 -4.21 6.69 8.38
C PRO A 40 -4.12 5.17 8.25
N ASP A 41 -3.42 4.51 9.18
CA ASP A 41 -3.28 3.06 9.17
C ASP A 41 -4.62 2.34 9.41
N LEU A 42 -5.44 2.88 10.32
CA LEU A 42 -6.80 2.41 10.54
C LEU A 42 -7.73 2.73 9.36
N GLN A 43 -7.48 3.82 8.61
CA GLN A 43 -8.21 4.13 7.37
C GLN A 43 -7.96 3.03 6.32
N GLY A 44 -6.68 2.71 6.05
CA GLY A 44 -6.31 1.65 5.10
C GLY A 44 -6.85 0.27 5.53
N ALA A 45 -6.73 -0.06 6.81
CA ALA A 45 -7.29 -1.28 7.39
C ALA A 45 -8.81 -1.37 7.23
N ALA A 46 -9.53 -0.26 7.46
CA ALA A 46 -10.98 -0.23 7.29
C ALA A 46 -11.39 -0.40 5.81
N TRP A 47 -10.64 0.19 4.87
CA TRP A 47 -10.85 -0.06 3.43
C TRP A 47 -10.66 -1.54 3.08
N GLN A 48 -9.57 -2.16 3.54
CA GLN A 48 -9.30 -3.57 3.30
C GLN A 48 -10.39 -4.49 3.91
N LEU A 49 -10.85 -4.19 5.13
CA LEU A 49 -11.96 -4.89 5.78
C LEU A 49 -13.24 -4.82 4.95
N LEU A 50 -13.60 -3.63 4.45
CA LEU A 50 -14.82 -3.45 3.67
C LEU A 50 -14.74 -4.10 2.29
N ILE A 51 -13.57 -4.06 1.63
CA ILE A 51 -13.34 -4.79 0.39
C ILE A 51 -13.45 -6.30 0.65
N GLY A 52 -12.84 -6.81 1.73
CA GLY A 52 -12.97 -8.20 2.13
C GLY A 52 -14.41 -8.61 2.41
N LEU A 53 -15.20 -7.73 3.03
CA LEU A 53 -16.62 -7.95 3.28
C LEU A 53 -17.43 -7.99 1.99
N LEU A 54 -17.20 -7.07 1.06
CA LEU A 54 -17.82 -7.09 -0.27
C LEU A 54 -17.43 -8.36 -1.03
N GLN A 55 -16.16 -8.73 -1.02
CA GLN A 55 -15.66 -9.94 -1.66
C GLN A 55 -16.27 -11.22 -1.03
N THR A 56 -16.53 -11.23 0.27
CA THR A 56 -17.05 -12.41 0.96
C THR A 56 -18.58 -12.52 0.86
N ALA A 57 -19.30 -11.41 1.07
CA ALA A 57 -20.76 -11.38 1.14
C ALA A 57 -21.41 -11.15 -0.23
N TYR A 58 -20.75 -10.37 -1.11
CA TYR A 58 -21.38 -9.76 -2.28
C TYR A 58 -20.51 -9.80 -3.54
N SER A 59 -19.59 -10.77 -3.63
CA SER A 59 -18.75 -10.92 -4.84
C SER A 59 -19.62 -11.08 -6.08
N PRO A 60 -19.27 -10.45 -7.21
CA PRO A 60 -19.93 -10.72 -8.48
C PRO A 60 -19.49 -12.09 -9.02
N PRO A 61 -20.37 -12.88 -9.66
CA PRO A 61 -20.00 -14.15 -10.27
C PRO A 61 -19.15 -13.98 -11.55
N ASP A 62 -19.36 -12.88 -12.28
CA ASP A 62 -18.71 -12.59 -13.55
C ASP A 62 -18.52 -11.08 -13.77
N ASP A 63 -17.87 -10.73 -14.89
CA ASP A 63 -17.56 -9.35 -15.26
C ASP A 63 -18.82 -8.51 -15.50
N GLN A 64 -19.88 -9.11 -16.07
CA GLN A 64 -21.14 -8.42 -16.34
C GLN A 64 -21.85 -8.03 -15.06
N SER A 65 -21.88 -8.92 -14.07
CA SER A 65 -22.47 -8.68 -12.75
C SER A 65 -21.67 -7.62 -11.98
N TRP A 66 -20.34 -7.57 -12.17
CA TRP A 66 -19.51 -6.50 -11.62
C TRP A 66 -19.93 -5.13 -12.19
N GLU A 67 -20.14 -5.03 -13.50
CA GLU A 67 -20.56 -3.80 -14.18
C GLU A 67 -21.98 -3.37 -13.80
N ASP A 68 -22.90 -4.33 -13.65
CA ASP A 68 -24.26 -4.05 -13.22
C ASP A 68 -24.29 -3.34 -11.85
N ILE A 69 -23.52 -3.81 -10.87
CA ILE A 69 -23.40 -3.15 -9.56
C ILE A 69 -22.73 -1.79 -9.68
N TRP A 70 -21.69 -1.67 -10.49
CA TRP A 70 -21.01 -0.38 -10.73
C TRP A 70 -22.00 0.70 -11.18
N HIS A 71 -22.88 0.36 -12.13
CA HIS A 71 -23.86 1.29 -12.69
C HIS A 71 -25.11 1.49 -11.81
N ARG A 72 -25.63 0.43 -11.20
CA ARG A 72 -26.91 0.47 -10.48
C ARG A 72 -26.79 0.80 -8.99
N GLY A 73 -25.61 0.66 -8.41
CA GLY A 73 -25.39 0.79 -6.97
C GLY A 73 -25.40 -0.55 -6.24
N LEU A 74 -24.91 -0.52 -4.99
CA LEU A 74 -25.25 -1.58 -4.04
C LEU A 74 -26.75 -1.53 -3.79
N ASP A 75 -27.47 -2.52 -4.28
CA ASP A 75 -28.92 -2.58 -4.12
C ASP A 75 -29.31 -3.03 -2.69
N LYS A 76 -30.61 -3.20 -2.46
CA LYS A 76 -31.14 -3.75 -1.18
C LYS A 76 -30.64 -5.17 -0.88
N GLY A 77 -29.99 -5.84 -1.82
CA GLY A 77 -29.36 -7.15 -1.66
C GLY A 77 -28.18 -7.11 -0.70
N TRP A 78 -27.43 -6.00 -0.64
CA TRP A 78 -26.27 -5.86 0.25
C TRP A 78 -26.60 -6.19 1.72
N ALA A 79 -27.62 -5.53 2.27
CA ALA A 79 -28.01 -5.72 3.66
C ALA A 79 -28.46 -7.16 3.96
N LYS A 80 -29.03 -7.86 2.97
CA LYS A 80 -29.43 -9.27 3.10
C LYS A 80 -28.23 -10.21 3.02
N ALA A 81 -27.25 -9.87 2.19
CA ALA A 81 -26.03 -10.65 1.99
C ALA A 81 -25.14 -10.72 3.23
N LEU A 82 -25.28 -9.76 4.16
CA LEU A 82 -24.59 -9.79 5.45
C LEU A 82 -25.19 -10.79 6.44
N THR A 83 -26.48 -11.13 6.31
CA THR A 83 -27.18 -11.99 7.29
C THR A 83 -26.48 -13.34 7.53
N PRO A 84 -26.02 -14.08 6.50
CA PRO A 84 -25.29 -15.33 6.72
C PRO A 84 -23.98 -15.16 7.47
N LEU A 85 -23.37 -13.97 7.45
CA LEU A 85 -22.08 -13.67 8.09
C LEU A 85 -22.22 -13.22 9.56
N ALA A 86 -23.45 -13.07 10.07
CA ALA A 86 -23.69 -12.61 11.44
C ALA A 86 -22.91 -13.36 12.53
N PRO A 87 -22.72 -14.70 12.48
CA PRO A 87 -21.91 -15.41 13.47
C PRO A 87 -20.45 -14.97 13.52
N ALA A 88 -19.88 -14.51 12.40
CA ALA A 88 -18.49 -14.06 12.32
C ALA A 88 -18.33 -12.58 12.73
N LEU A 89 -19.39 -11.78 12.63
CA LEU A 89 -19.36 -10.31 12.74
C LEU A 89 -19.89 -9.81 14.10
N TRP A 90 -19.73 -10.60 15.16
CA TRP A 90 -20.00 -10.21 16.54
C TRP A 90 -18.72 -9.79 17.26
N PHE A 91 -18.72 -8.67 17.99
CA PHE A 91 -17.55 -8.19 18.73
C PHE A 91 -17.81 -8.07 20.24
N GLY A 92 -17.11 -8.87 21.04
CA GLY A 92 -17.19 -8.85 22.49
C GLY A 92 -16.53 -10.01 23.22
N ALA A 93 -16.90 -10.17 24.48
CA ALA A 93 -16.46 -11.20 25.41
C ALA A 93 -17.00 -12.58 25.03
N LYS A 94 -18.23 -12.63 24.50
CA LYS A 94 -18.85 -13.88 24.02
C LYS A 94 -18.10 -14.38 22.80
N LYS A 95 -17.67 -15.65 22.82
CA LYS A 95 -17.03 -16.33 21.70
C LYS A 95 -18.05 -17.12 20.86
N PRO A 96 -17.80 -17.31 19.54
CA PRO A 96 -16.72 -16.69 18.77
C PRO A 96 -16.90 -15.18 18.68
N SER A 97 -15.79 -14.44 18.66
CA SER A 97 -15.77 -12.98 18.54
C SER A 97 -14.82 -12.59 17.42
N PHE A 98 -15.23 -11.60 16.63
CA PHE A 98 -14.52 -11.08 15.47
C PHE A 98 -13.02 -10.96 15.72
N MET A 99 -12.24 -11.71 14.93
CA MET A 99 -10.77 -11.74 14.90
C MET A 99 -10.05 -11.94 16.24
N GLN A 100 -10.73 -12.53 17.22
CA GLN A 100 -10.14 -12.87 18.50
C GLN A 100 -10.02 -14.38 18.66
N PHE A 101 -8.97 -14.79 19.35
CA PHE A 101 -8.80 -16.17 19.77
C PHE A 101 -9.94 -16.60 20.72
N GLY A 102 -10.21 -17.90 20.71
CA GLY A 102 -11.26 -18.54 21.51
C GLY A 102 -11.03 -18.50 23.02
N GLU A 103 -11.82 -19.27 23.76
CA GLU A 103 -11.75 -19.31 25.23
C GLU A 103 -10.41 -19.88 25.74
N GLY A 104 -9.97 -19.43 26.91
CA GLY A 104 -8.84 -20.04 27.62
C GLY A 104 -7.43 -19.62 27.19
N LEU A 105 -7.28 -18.52 26.43
CA LEU A 105 -5.96 -17.96 26.11
C LEU A 105 -5.23 -17.55 27.38
N LYS A 106 -4.25 -18.35 27.81
CA LYS A 106 -3.36 -18.04 28.93
C LYS A 106 -2.15 -17.27 28.38
N GLY A 107 -2.13 -15.95 28.56
CA GLY A 107 -1.04 -15.10 28.09
C GLY A 107 -0.84 -13.87 28.99
N LYS A 108 0.37 -13.30 28.94
CA LYS A 108 0.69 -12.06 29.66
C LYS A 108 -0.25 -10.94 29.18
N ALA A 109 -0.82 -10.19 30.12
CA ALA A 109 -1.55 -8.97 29.81
C ALA A 109 -0.60 -7.96 29.15
N ARG A 110 -1.02 -7.39 28.03
CA ARG A 110 -0.30 -6.37 27.27
C ARG A 110 -1.12 -5.08 27.24
N PRO A 111 -0.49 -3.91 27.28
CA PRO A 111 -1.18 -2.63 27.11
C PRO A 111 -1.90 -2.58 25.77
N ILE A 112 -3.04 -1.88 25.70
CA ILE A 112 -3.80 -1.75 24.46
C ILE A 112 -3.01 -1.03 23.35
N ALA A 113 -2.03 -0.21 23.71
CA ALA A 113 -1.08 0.41 22.78
C ALA A 113 -0.40 -0.62 21.86
N ASP A 114 -0.06 -1.81 22.38
CA ASP A 114 0.63 -2.87 21.63
C ASP A 114 -0.25 -3.51 20.54
N LEU A 115 -1.57 -3.23 20.55
CA LEU A 115 -2.47 -3.60 19.47
C LEU A 115 -2.24 -2.73 18.23
N LEU A 116 -1.78 -1.49 18.42
CA LEU A 116 -1.44 -0.59 17.32
C LEU A 116 -0.02 -0.88 16.84
N VAL A 117 0.14 -1.00 15.52
CA VAL A 117 1.47 -1.12 14.93
C VAL A 117 2.08 0.28 14.91
N ASN A 118 2.77 0.64 16.00
CA ASN A 118 3.38 1.94 16.16
C ASN A 118 4.82 1.94 15.65
N ALA A 119 5.20 3.08 15.09
CA ALA A 119 6.57 3.39 14.77
C ALA A 119 7.37 3.72 16.02
N SER A 120 7.79 2.70 16.76
CA SER A 120 8.93 2.64 17.71
C SER A 120 8.73 1.41 18.59
N GLY A 121 9.55 0.39 18.39
CA GLY A 121 9.54 -0.78 19.27
C GLY A 121 10.11 -0.43 20.63
N ASP A 122 9.48 -0.91 21.72
CA ASP A 122 9.96 -1.12 23.11
C ASP A 122 10.81 -0.04 23.83
N GLN A 123 11.18 1.05 23.17
CA GLN A 123 11.75 2.23 23.77
C GLN A 123 10.58 3.16 24.08
N SER A 124 10.26 3.22 25.36
CA SER A 124 9.61 4.38 25.96
C SER A 124 10.07 5.64 25.24
N LEU A 125 9.09 6.42 24.77
CA LEU A 125 9.24 7.73 24.13
C LEU A 125 10.37 8.52 24.80
N THR A 126 11.58 8.36 24.29
CA THR A 126 12.75 9.10 24.70
C THR A 126 13.09 10.00 23.56
N PHE A 127 12.38 11.14 23.55
CA PHE A 127 12.81 12.40 22.97
C PHE A 127 13.62 12.30 21.67
N ASN A 128 12.98 11.92 20.56
CA ASN A 128 13.52 12.33 19.26
C ASN A 128 13.15 13.79 19.02
N ARG A 129 14.18 14.62 19.09
CA ARG A 129 14.18 16.09 19.17
C ARG A 129 13.84 16.76 17.82
N GLN A 130 12.85 16.25 17.09
CA GLN A 130 12.41 16.80 15.81
C GLN A 130 10.90 16.67 15.68
N HIS A 131 10.18 17.70 16.13
CA HIS A 131 8.87 18.20 15.63
C HIS A 131 7.89 17.23 14.93
N VAL A 132 7.71 16.01 15.44
CA VAL A 132 6.58 15.15 15.07
C VAL A 132 5.51 15.34 16.13
N LEU A 133 4.25 15.48 15.69
CA LEU A 133 3.09 15.40 16.57
C LEU A 133 3.11 14.03 17.26
N THR A 134 3.71 13.94 18.44
CA THR A 134 3.53 12.79 19.31
C THR A 134 2.10 12.86 19.80
N HIS A 135 1.22 11.99 19.29
CA HIS A 135 -0.02 11.70 19.99
C HIS A 135 0.32 11.33 21.44
N ASP A 136 -0.52 11.77 22.38
CA ASP A 136 -0.45 11.29 23.76
C ASP A 136 -0.42 9.74 23.76
N PRO A 137 0.27 9.12 24.73
CA PRO A 137 0.35 7.67 24.80
C PRO A 137 -1.07 7.08 24.79
N VAL A 138 -1.31 6.10 23.93
CA VAL A 138 -2.61 5.42 23.85
C VAL A 138 -2.72 4.43 25.00
N GLU A 139 -3.53 4.74 26.01
CA GLU A 139 -3.74 3.92 27.21
C GLU A 139 -5.09 3.22 27.19
N MET A 140 -6.09 3.82 26.54
CA MET A 140 -7.47 3.34 26.54
C MET A 140 -8.21 3.68 25.24
N ILE A 141 -8.82 2.68 24.61
CA ILE A 141 -9.56 2.86 23.34
C ILE A 141 -10.98 2.31 23.43
N CYS A 142 -11.92 2.90 22.69
CA CYS A 142 -13.30 2.41 22.65
C CYS A 142 -13.44 1.13 21.84
N PRO A 143 -14.51 0.33 22.08
CA PRO A 143 -14.76 -0.89 21.33
C PRO A 143 -14.81 -0.70 19.81
N HIS A 144 -15.28 0.45 19.31
CA HIS A 144 -15.32 0.74 17.87
C HIS A 144 -13.91 0.88 17.27
N CYS A 145 -13.01 1.61 17.93
CA CYS A 145 -11.62 1.73 17.49
C CYS A 145 -10.86 0.39 17.64
N ALA A 146 -11.18 -0.39 18.67
CA ALA A 146 -10.57 -1.70 18.89
C ALA A 146 -10.86 -2.70 17.77
N VAL A 147 -12.02 -2.63 17.11
CA VAL A 147 -12.33 -3.45 15.92
C VAL A 147 -11.33 -3.19 14.80
N LEU A 148 -11.09 -1.92 14.46
CA LEU A 148 -10.14 -1.55 13.40
C LEU A 148 -8.70 -1.85 13.80
N ALA A 149 -8.32 -1.55 15.05
CA ALA A 149 -6.99 -1.83 15.54
C ALA A 149 -6.69 -3.34 15.51
N LEU A 150 -7.65 -4.17 15.90
CA LEU A 150 -7.53 -5.62 15.83
C LEU A 150 -7.41 -6.12 14.39
N TYR A 151 -8.26 -5.64 13.47
CA TYR A 151 -8.16 -5.99 12.06
C TYR A 151 -6.80 -5.59 11.48
N ALA A 152 -6.38 -4.33 11.66
CA ALA A 152 -5.10 -3.82 11.19
C ALA A 152 -3.93 -4.68 11.69
N ARG A 153 -3.94 -5.02 12.99
CA ARG A 153 -2.90 -5.81 13.65
C ARG A 153 -2.80 -7.22 13.10
N GLN A 154 -3.93 -7.87 12.82
CA GLN A 154 -3.97 -9.22 12.28
C GLN A 154 -3.58 -9.25 10.80
N SER A 155 -4.17 -8.39 9.97
CA SER A 155 -3.97 -8.36 8.52
C SER A 155 -2.57 -7.89 8.10
N HIS A 156 -1.85 -7.17 8.95
CA HIS A 156 -0.49 -6.71 8.68
C HIS A 156 0.56 -7.30 9.63
N ALA A 157 0.19 -8.33 10.41
CA ALA A 157 1.19 -9.07 11.17
C ALA A 157 2.20 -9.70 10.21
N PRO A 158 3.51 -9.67 10.50
CA PRO A 158 4.48 -10.39 9.69
C PRO A 158 4.10 -11.87 9.69
N SER A 159 3.81 -12.42 8.51
CA SER A 159 3.62 -13.84 8.31
C SER A 159 4.85 -14.55 8.86
N GLY A 160 4.69 -15.54 9.73
CA GLY A 160 5.77 -16.22 10.46
C GLY A 160 6.78 -17.00 9.59
N CYS A 161 7.06 -16.58 8.36
CA CYS A 161 8.08 -17.10 7.47
C CYS A 161 9.47 -16.90 8.11
N ARG A 162 9.88 -17.84 8.96
CA ARG A 162 11.30 -18.12 9.18
C ARG A 162 11.79 -19.02 8.04
N SER A 163 12.03 -18.44 6.86
CA SER A 163 13.06 -19.01 6.00
C SER A 163 14.41 -18.72 6.67
N VAL A 164 15.44 -19.53 6.38
CA VAL A 164 16.75 -19.53 7.06
C VAL A 164 17.50 -18.17 6.94
N HIS A 165 16.95 -17.20 6.20
CA HIS A 165 17.45 -15.84 6.09
C HIS A 165 16.31 -14.81 6.26
N ALA A 166 16.28 -14.17 7.43
CA ALA A 166 15.56 -12.94 7.76
C ALA A 166 14.01 -12.94 7.81
N SER A 167 13.48 -12.14 8.73
CA SER A 167 12.07 -11.80 8.93
C SER A 167 11.40 -11.42 7.60
N ALA A 168 10.33 -12.10 7.22
CA ALA A 168 9.54 -11.69 6.06
C ALA A 168 8.95 -10.28 6.31
N PRO A 169 9.17 -9.32 5.39
CA PRO A 169 8.60 -7.99 5.53
C PRO A 169 7.07 -8.05 5.40
N ALA A 170 6.36 -7.15 6.09
CA ALA A 170 4.91 -7.06 5.96
C ALA A 170 4.53 -6.69 4.52
N ALA A 171 3.56 -7.42 3.96
CA ALA A 171 3.11 -7.24 2.59
C ALA A 171 2.48 -5.85 2.39
N MET A 172 2.73 -5.23 1.24
CA MET A 172 2.04 -4.02 0.81
C MET A 172 0.62 -4.36 0.34
N THR A 173 -0.32 -3.48 0.66
CA THR A 173 -1.66 -3.45 0.08
C THR A 173 -1.70 -2.37 -1.01
N THR A 174 -2.30 -2.67 -2.16
CA THR A 174 -2.43 -1.77 -3.31
C THR A 174 -3.88 -1.75 -3.77
N LEU A 175 -4.52 -0.59 -3.67
CA LEU A 175 -5.92 -0.37 -4.03
C LEU A 175 -6.03 0.57 -5.22
N LEU A 176 -6.96 0.30 -6.13
CA LEU A 176 -7.44 1.26 -7.11
C LEU A 176 -8.18 2.40 -6.40
N THR A 177 -7.83 3.63 -6.77
CA THR A 177 -8.48 4.85 -6.28
C THR A 177 -9.09 5.61 -7.44
N LEU A 178 -10.33 6.06 -7.28
CA LEU A 178 -11.03 6.83 -8.31
C LEU A 178 -10.52 8.27 -8.34
N GLN A 179 -10.28 8.82 -9.53
CA GLN A 179 -9.90 10.21 -9.72
C GLN A 179 -10.96 11.18 -9.17
N ASP A 180 -12.24 10.83 -9.33
CA ASP A 180 -13.34 11.58 -8.73
C ASP A 180 -13.54 11.16 -7.27
N HIS A 181 -12.96 11.94 -6.35
CA HIS A 181 -13.07 11.70 -4.92
C HIS A 181 -14.49 11.89 -4.35
N ARG A 182 -15.42 12.47 -5.12
CA ARG A 182 -16.83 12.66 -4.71
C ARG A 182 -17.71 11.44 -5.00
N GLN A 183 -17.14 10.38 -5.58
CA GLN A 183 -17.86 9.13 -5.76
C GLN A 183 -18.21 8.53 -4.40
N PRO A 184 -19.38 7.84 -4.28
CA PRO A 184 -19.74 7.14 -3.07
C PRO A 184 -18.66 6.15 -2.61
N LEU A 185 -18.50 5.99 -1.30
CA LEU A 185 -17.52 5.10 -0.70
C LEU A 185 -17.64 3.68 -1.24
N TRP A 186 -18.87 3.15 -1.34
CA TRP A 186 -19.07 1.79 -1.86
C TRP A 186 -18.54 1.61 -3.28
N ARG A 187 -18.62 2.64 -4.14
CA ARG A 187 -18.14 2.57 -5.52
C ARG A 187 -16.62 2.57 -5.56
N LYS A 188 -15.99 3.37 -4.70
CA LYS A 188 -14.53 3.36 -4.52
C LYS A 188 -14.03 1.98 -4.04
N LEU A 189 -14.74 1.34 -3.11
CA LEU A 189 -14.44 -0.01 -2.64
C LEU A 189 -14.68 -1.06 -3.74
N TRP A 190 -15.80 -0.96 -4.48
CA TRP A 190 -16.17 -1.89 -5.55
C TRP A 190 -15.15 -1.95 -6.69
N ALA A 191 -14.44 -0.84 -6.95
CA ALA A 191 -13.32 -0.80 -7.88
C ALA A 191 -12.25 -1.87 -7.60
N ASN A 192 -12.16 -2.36 -6.36
CA ASN A 192 -11.19 -3.34 -5.90
C ASN A 192 -11.74 -4.77 -5.72
N VAL A 193 -13.04 -4.99 -5.97
CA VAL A 193 -13.67 -6.31 -5.87
C VAL A 193 -13.41 -7.09 -7.16
N ILE A 194 -13.06 -8.37 -7.04
CA ILE A 194 -12.79 -9.26 -8.18
C ILE A 194 -13.94 -10.29 -8.37
N PRO A 195 -14.33 -10.63 -9.61
CA PRO A 195 -15.36 -11.66 -9.82
C PRO A 195 -14.89 -13.08 -9.48
N GLY A 196 -15.88 -13.97 -9.27
CA GLY A 196 -15.68 -15.42 -9.31
C GLY A 196 -15.27 -16.09 -8.01
N VAL A 197 -15.20 -15.36 -6.88
CA VAL A 197 -14.89 -15.94 -5.57
C VAL A 197 -15.99 -15.62 -4.56
N HIS A 198 -16.79 -16.62 -4.20
CA HIS A 198 -17.84 -16.50 -3.19
C HIS A 198 -17.47 -17.25 -1.90
N GLY A 199 -17.89 -16.70 -0.76
CA GLY A 199 -17.61 -17.26 0.56
C GLY A 199 -18.87 -17.67 1.30
N HIS A 200 -18.70 -18.63 2.19
CA HIS A 200 -19.68 -18.99 3.20
C HIS A 200 -19.15 -18.62 4.59
N CYS A 201 -20.05 -18.45 5.56
CA CYS A 201 -19.67 -18.19 6.95
C CYS A 201 -19.17 -19.47 7.63
N VAL A 202 -17.96 -19.88 7.30
CA VAL A 202 -17.31 -21.10 7.79
C VAL A 202 -15.90 -20.79 8.31
N SER A 203 -15.33 -21.69 9.12
CA SER A 203 -14.03 -21.50 9.78
C SER A 203 -12.85 -21.39 8.80
N GLU A 204 -12.96 -21.96 7.61
CA GLU A 204 -11.96 -21.89 6.55
C GLU A 204 -11.88 -20.48 5.95
N VAL A 205 -12.94 -19.67 6.08
CA VAL A 205 -12.96 -18.25 5.67
C VAL A 205 -12.74 -17.34 6.88
N PHE A 206 -13.37 -17.63 8.01
CA PHE A 206 -13.32 -16.83 9.24
C PHE A 206 -12.67 -17.64 10.38
N PRO A 207 -11.36 -17.52 10.60
CA PRO A 207 -10.61 -18.47 11.44
C PRO A 207 -11.06 -18.52 12.90
N TRP A 208 -11.60 -17.42 13.43
CA TRP A 208 -12.11 -17.34 14.80
C TRP A 208 -13.43 -18.10 15.03
N LEU A 209 -14.05 -18.66 13.98
CA LEU A 209 -15.20 -19.54 14.11
C LEU A 209 -14.82 -20.99 14.48
N ALA A 210 -13.55 -21.37 14.34
CA ALA A 210 -13.10 -22.72 14.69
C ALA A 210 -13.30 -23.00 16.18
N SER A 211 -13.91 -24.15 16.50
CA SER A 211 -14.26 -24.57 17.86
C SER A 211 -13.06 -24.99 18.72
N SER A 212 -12.01 -25.51 18.09
CA SER A 212 -10.68 -25.68 18.67
C SER A 212 -9.81 -24.54 18.17
N GLY A 213 -9.32 -23.69 19.08
CA GLY A 213 -8.46 -22.56 18.72
C GLY A 213 -7.33 -22.98 17.77
N LEU A 214 -6.96 -22.09 16.84
CA LEU A 214 -5.98 -22.32 15.76
C LEU A 214 -4.89 -23.32 16.19
N HIS A 215 -4.96 -24.54 15.66
CA HIS A 215 -3.97 -25.60 15.95
C HIS A 215 -2.56 -25.08 15.65
N ASP A 216 -1.55 -25.51 16.43
CA ASP A 216 -0.12 -25.20 16.19
C ASP A 216 0.43 -25.83 14.89
N GLU A 217 -0.41 -26.49 14.10
CA GLU A 217 -0.04 -27.08 12.81
C GLU A 217 0.10 -25.98 11.75
N SER A 218 1.11 -26.12 10.90
CA SER A 218 1.35 -25.23 9.77
C SER A 218 0.13 -25.22 8.85
N VAL A 219 -0.51 -24.06 8.72
CA VAL A 219 -1.62 -23.86 7.79
C VAL A 219 -1.03 -23.71 6.38
N THR A 220 -1.35 -24.65 5.49
CA THR A 220 -0.88 -24.67 4.10
C THR A 220 -1.88 -23.94 3.17
N PRO A 221 -1.48 -23.47 1.99
CA PRO A 221 -2.40 -22.85 1.05
C PRO A 221 -3.55 -23.81 0.72
N GLU A 222 -3.31 -25.10 0.51
CA GLU A 222 -4.34 -26.08 0.13
C GLU A 222 -5.43 -26.28 1.20
N SER A 223 -5.13 -25.99 2.47
CA SER A 223 -6.07 -26.11 3.59
C SER A 223 -6.86 -24.83 3.90
N THR A 224 -6.62 -23.74 3.17
CA THR A 224 -7.23 -22.42 3.39
C THR A 224 -8.17 -22.01 2.26
N ALA A 225 -9.34 -21.46 2.58
CA ALA A 225 -10.22 -20.92 1.54
C ALA A 225 -9.59 -19.66 0.93
N PRO A 226 -9.73 -19.39 -0.38
CA PRO A 226 -9.17 -18.19 -1.02
C PRO A 226 -9.50 -16.88 -0.30
N LEU A 227 -10.73 -16.77 0.25
CA LEU A 227 -11.22 -15.58 0.95
C LEU A 227 -10.63 -15.39 2.34
N GLN A 228 -9.99 -16.40 2.92
CA GLN A 228 -9.30 -16.26 4.21
C GLN A 228 -8.18 -15.23 4.15
N SER A 229 -7.62 -14.95 2.96
CA SER A 229 -6.62 -13.88 2.77
C SER A 229 -7.08 -12.50 3.24
N PHE A 230 -8.40 -12.22 3.28
CA PHE A 230 -8.96 -10.98 3.83
C PHE A 230 -9.20 -11.02 5.34
N TRP A 231 -9.14 -12.22 5.94
CA TRP A 231 -9.55 -12.52 7.31
C TRP A 231 -8.44 -13.27 8.08
N GLU A 232 -7.20 -13.08 7.67
CA GLU A 232 -6.04 -13.70 8.30
C GLU A 232 -6.02 -13.35 9.79
N MET A 233 -5.73 -14.35 10.62
CA MET A 233 -5.66 -14.19 12.07
C MET A 233 -4.39 -14.87 12.61
N PRO A 234 -3.18 -14.46 12.15
CA PRO A 234 -1.93 -15.14 12.48
C PRO A 234 -1.52 -14.94 13.96
N LEU A 235 -2.04 -13.91 14.63
CA LEU A 235 -1.75 -13.62 16.04
C LEU A 235 -2.87 -14.15 16.94
N ARG A 236 -2.49 -14.73 18.09
CA ARG A 236 -3.44 -15.19 19.12
C ARG A 236 -3.74 -14.03 20.06
N ILE A 237 -4.77 -13.25 19.76
CA ILE A 237 -5.17 -12.07 20.54
C ILE A 237 -6.55 -12.27 21.16
N ALA A 238 -6.71 -11.96 22.45
CA ALA A 238 -8.01 -11.86 23.13
C ALA A 238 -8.08 -10.56 23.93
N LEU A 239 -9.08 -9.72 23.64
CA LEU A 239 -9.26 -8.44 24.35
C LEU A 239 -9.84 -8.66 25.74
N ASP A 240 -9.41 -7.84 26.71
CA ASP A 240 -9.95 -7.88 28.08
C ASP A 240 -11.20 -7.01 28.20
N PHE A 241 -12.36 -7.66 28.19
CA PHE A 241 -13.66 -7.02 28.42
C PHE A 241 -14.11 -7.03 29.89
N ALA A 242 -13.35 -7.64 30.80
CA ALA A 242 -13.68 -7.71 32.21
C ALA A 242 -13.21 -6.47 32.97
N HIS A 243 -12.10 -5.85 32.54
CA HIS A 243 -11.48 -4.70 33.19
C HIS A 243 -11.55 -3.42 32.34
N THR A 244 -12.77 -3.02 31.96
CA THR A 244 -12.99 -1.79 31.19
C THR A 244 -13.05 -0.54 32.05
N GLN A 245 -12.74 0.62 31.48
CA GLN A 245 -12.83 1.93 32.14
C GLN A 245 -13.86 2.85 31.46
N THR A 246 -14.32 3.86 32.20
CA THR A 246 -15.14 4.96 31.66
C THR A 246 -14.28 6.19 31.46
N GLY A 247 -14.44 6.88 30.32
CA GLY A 247 -13.66 8.07 30.01
C GLY A 247 -13.75 8.44 28.53
N HIS A 248 -12.68 8.99 27.98
CA HIS A 248 -12.55 9.31 26.56
C HIS A 248 -11.63 8.29 25.86
N CYS A 249 -11.94 7.95 24.61
CA CYS A 249 -11.09 7.13 23.76
C CYS A 249 -9.88 7.95 23.28
N ASP A 250 -8.67 7.46 23.47
CA ASP A 250 -7.45 8.16 23.05
C ASP A 250 -7.29 8.25 21.53
N LEU A 251 -8.04 7.43 20.77
CA LEU A 251 -8.00 7.44 19.31
C LEU A 251 -9.05 8.38 18.70
N CYS A 252 -10.32 8.23 19.07
CA CYS A 252 -11.41 9.01 18.46
C CYS A 252 -11.92 10.17 19.31
N GLY A 253 -11.44 10.31 20.56
CA GLY A 253 -11.85 11.35 21.51
C GLY A 253 -13.24 11.15 22.14
N GLU A 254 -14.04 10.19 21.65
CA GLU A 254 -15.40 9.99 22.13
C GLU A 254 -15.47 9.35 23.51
N THR A 255 -16.52 9.72 24.25
CA THR A 255 -16.83 9.12 25.55
C THR A 255 -17.32 7.69 25.41
N SER A 256 -16.84 6.81 26.28
CA SER A 256 -17.26 5.41 26.34
C SER A 256 -17.19 4.90 27.78
N GLU A 257 -18.17 4.09 28.16
CA GLU A 257 -18.22 3.38 29.46
C GLU A 257 -17.42 2.07 29.45
N HIS A 258 -16.99 1.61 28.27
CA HIS A 258 -16.35 0.31 28.04
C HIS A 258 -14.99 0.43 27.36
N LEU A 259 -14.15 1.36 27.81
CA LEU A 259 -12.81 1.55 27.24
C LEU A 259 -11.91 0.35 27.59
N LEU A 260 -11.24 -0.16 26.56
CA LEU A 260 -10.33 -1.29 26.62
C LEU A 260 -8.92 -0.77 26.89
N THR A 261 -8.26 -1.36 27.89
CA THR A 261 -6.91 -0.95 28.33
C THR A 261 -5.86 -2.03 28.11
N HIS A 262 -6.28 -3.29 27.98
CA HIS A 262 -5.39 -4.43 27.86
C HIS A 262 -5.94 -5.52 26.93
N PHE A 263 -5.04 -6.40 26.51
CA PHE A 263 -5.37 -7.67 25.87
C PHE A 263 -4.41 -8.77 26.32
N HIS A 264 -4.78 -10.02 26.07
CA HIS A 264 -3.98 -11.21 26.33
C HIS A 264 -3.55 -11.84 25.02
N GLY A 265 -2.33 -12.37 24.97
CA GLY A 265 -1.89 -13.17 23.83
C GLY A 265 -0.41 -13.13 23.50
N ASP A 266 -0.04 -14.07 22.63
CA ASP A 266 1.29 -14.15 22.04
C ASP A 266 1.31 -13.36 20.73
N VAL A 267 2.28 -12.47 20.60
CA VAL A 267 2.53 -11.68 19.37
C VAL A 267 3.41 -12.43 18.36
N HIS A 268 3.68 -13.71 18.61
CA HIS A 268 4.42 -14.55 17.67
C HIS A 268 3.43 -15.20 16.72
N ALA A 269 3.49 -14.80 15.45
CA ALA A 269 2.65 -15.35 14.41
C ALA A 269 2.89 -16.86 14.24
N VAL A 270 1.79 -17.62 14.09
CA VAL A 270 1.87 -19.01 13.62
C VAL A 270 2.52 -19.02 12.23
N ARG A 271 3.24 -20.09 11.91
CA ARG A 271 3.79 -20.26 10.56
C ARG A 271 2.63 -20.46 9.58
N HIS A 272 2.41 -19.47 8.73
CA HIS A 272 1.50 -19.55 7.60
C HIS A 272 2.34 -19.59 6.32
N GLU A 273 2.09 -20.59 5.48
CA GLU A 273 2.53 -20.52 4.10
C GLU A 273 1.68 -19.48 3.38
N HIS A 274 2.33 -18.52 2.71
CA HIS A 274 1.65 -17.36 2.15
C HIS A 274 0.75 -17.76 0.99
N ARG A 275 -0.56 -17.56 1.15
CA ARG A 275 -1.53 -17.61 0.05
C ARG A 275 -1.60 -16.22 -0.58
N GLY A 276 -1.65 -16.15 -1.91
CA GLY A 276 -1.73 -14.88 -2.63
C GLY A 276 -2.95 -14.04 -2.22
N HIS A 277 -2.76 -12.85 -1.67
CA HIS A 277 -3.81 -11.88 -1.39
C HIS A 277 -4.08 -11.05 -2.66
N PRO A 278 -5.35 -10.90 -3.10
CA PRO A 278 -5.67 -10.19 -4.35
C PRO A 278 -5.38 -8.68 -4.34
N LEU A 279 -5.08 -8.09 -3.18
CA LEU A 279 -4.74 -6.67 -3.01
C LEU A 279 -3.23 -6.46 -2.84
N THR A 280 -2.43 -7.53 -2.85
CA THR A 280 -0.98 -7.46 -2.68
C THR A 280 -0.28 -7.65 -4.02
N PRO A 281 0.68 -6.79 -4.39
CA PRO A 281 1.58 -7.03 -5.50
C PRO A 281 2.68 -8.04 -5.13
N TYR A 282 3.19 -8.77 -6.13
CA TYR A 282 4.14 -9.87 -5.94
C TYR A 282 5.37 -9.75 -6.85
N ARG A 283 6.49 -10.32 -6.41
CA ARG A 283 7.66 -10.61 -7.24
C ARG A 283 7.81 -12.11 -7.40
N GLN A 284 8.03 -12.55 -8.63
CA GLN A 284 8.28 -13.95 -8.97
C GLN A 284 9.67 -14.07 -9.59
N SER A 285 10.50 -14.99 -9.10
CA SER A 285 11.81 -15.27 -9.72
C SER A 285 11.64 -15.81 -11.14
N THR A 286 12.50 -15.38 -12.06
CA THR A 286 12.55 -15.90 -13.44
C THR A 286 13.02 -17.36 -13.53
N ARG A 287 13.60 -17.89 -12.45
CA ARG A 287 14.12 -19.27 -12.35
C ARG A 287 13.16 -20.21 -11.62
N ASP A 288 11.84 -20.02 -11.77
CA ASP A 288 10.79 -20.75 -11.05
C ASP A 288 11.00 -20.72 -9.52
N GLY A 289 10.69 -19.56 -8.91
CA GLY A 289 10.73 -19.37 -7.45
C GLY A 289 9.36 -19.03 -6.84
N PRO A 290 9.26 -19.01 -5.50
CA PRO A 290 8.02 -18.67 -4.81
C PRO A 290 7.59 -17.22 -5.12
N LEU A 291 6.28 -16.98 -5.09
CA LEU A 291 5.73 -15.63 -5.13
C LEU A 291 6.04 -14.91 -3.81
N LEU A 292 6.84 -13.86 -3.89
CA LEU A 292 7.21 -13.04 -2.74
C LEU A 292 6.36 -11.77 -2.75
N PRO A 293 5.66 -11.42 -1.66
CA PRO A 293 4.95 -10.16 -1.60
C PRO A 293 5.94 -9.00 -1.73
N VAL A 294 5.54 -7.95 -2.46
CA VAL A 294 6.32 -6.71 -2.49
C VAL A 294 6.12 -6.02 -1.15
N ALA A 295 7.22 -5.84 -0.42
CA ALA A 295 7.26 -5.00 0.76
C ALA A 295 7.23 -3.54 0.35
N GLY A 296 6.53 -2.70 1.10
CA GLY A 296 6.77 -1.26 0.97
C GLY A 296 7.89 -0.77 1.87
N GLN A 297 8.22 0.50 1.70
CA GLN A 297 9.42 1.12 2.25
C GLN A 297 9.04 2.44 2.91
N LEU A 298 9.59 2.74 4.09
CA LEU A 298 9.35 4.04 4.76
C LEU A 298 9.84 5.24 3.95
N GLN A 299 10.90 5.05 3.15
CA GLN A 299 11.43 6.09 2.25
C GLN A 299 10.48 6.39 1.09
N GLY A 300 9.52 5.50 0.88
CA GLY A 300 8.45 5.64 -0.07
C GLY A 300 8.68 5.05 -1.45
N LEU A 301 7.59 4.99 -2.22
CA LEU A 301 7.60 4.41 -3.56
C LEU A 301 8.00 5.47 -4.57
N ALA A 302 9.20 5.33 -5.13
CA ALA A 302 9.67 6.18 -6.22
C ALA A 302 8.97 5.81 -7.53
N TYR A 303 8.89 6.76 -8.48
CA TYR A 303 8.24 6.52 -9.78
C TYR A 303 8.86 5.38 -10.60
N ARG A 304 10.09 4.95 -10.27
CA ARG A 304 10.71 3.74 -10.85
C ARG A 304 9.90 2.46 -10.58
N GLU A 305 9.14 2.40 -9.47
CA GLU A 305 8.36 1.22 -9.09
C GLU A 305 6.94 1.24 -9.66
N TRP A 306 6.44 2.41 -10.07
CA TRP A 306 5.05 2.55 -10.51
C TRP A 306 4.72 1.68 -11.74
N PRO A 307 5.56 1.57 -12.79
CA PRO A 307 5.27 0.71 -13.93
C PRO A 307 5.07 -0.76 -13.51
N GLY A 308 5.92 -1.28 -12.61
CA GLY A 308 5.77 -2.65 -12.10
C GLY A 308 4.48 -2.86 -11.30
N LEU A 309 4.05 -1.85 -10.53
CA LEU A 309 2.82 -1.91 -9.73
C LEU A 309 1.54 -1.72 -10.54
N VAL A 310 1.59 -1.02 -11.68
CA VAL A 310 0.41 -0.72 -12.51
C VAL A 310 0.30 -1.67 -13.69
N LEU A 311 1.39 -1.86 -14.43
CA LEU A 311 1.42 -2.58 -15.72
C LEU A 311 1.95 -4.01 -15.63
N GLY A 312 2.64 -4.31 -14.53
CA GLY A 312 3.54 -5.45 -14.41
C GLY A 312 4.85 -5.22 -15.16
N GLU A 313 5.89 -5.87 -14.69
CA GLU A 313 7.24 -5.72 -15.24
C GLU A 313 7.92 -7.08 -15.36
N GLN A 314 8.55 -7.29 -16.51
CA GLN A 314 9.36 -8.47 -16.77
C GLN A 314 10.83 -8.07 -16.58
N GLY A 315 11.39 -8.32 -15.40
CA GLY A 315 12.83 -8.12 -15.14
C GLY A 315 13.65 -9.39 -15.41
N ASP A 316 14.97 -9.24 -15.41
CA ASP A 316 15.92 -10.33 -15.66
C ASP A 316 15.93 -11.38 -14.53
N ASP A 317 15.91 -10.90 -13.27
CA ASP A 317 15.92 -11.76 -12.08
C ASP A 317 14.52 -12.04 -11.53
N TYR A 318 13.61 -11.06 -11.65
CA TYR A 318 12.25 -11.15 -11.13
C TYR A 318 11.23 -10.48 -12.05
N HIS A 319 10.03 -11.04 -12.08
CA HIS A 319 8.83 -10.42 -12.63
C HIS A 319 8.04 -9.74 -11.51
N THR A 320 7.71 -8.46 -11.67
CA THR A 320 6.79 -7.76 -10.77
C THR A 320 5.37 -7.90 -11.30
N LEU A 321 4.48 -8.42 -10.45
CA LEU A 321 3.07 -8.64 -10.72
C LEU A 321 2.25 -7.63 -9.90
N PRO A 322 1.39 -6.81 -10.53
CA PRO A 322 0.45 -5.96 -9.83
C PRO A 322 -0.48 -6.79 -8.94
N ALA A 323 -1.10 -6.15 -7.95
CA ALA A 323 -2.18 -6.79 -7.20
C ALA A 323 -3.27 -7.31 -8.15
N ARG A 324 -3.84 -8.49 -7.86
CA ARG A 324 -4.81 -9.14 -8.76
C ARG A 324 -6.01 -8.23 -9.07
N ALA A 325 -6.49 -7.47 -8.08
CA ALA A 325 -7.55 -6.48 -8.27
C ALA A 325 -7.15 -5.39 -9.28
N VAL A 326 -5.91 -4.89 -9.22
CA VAL A 326 -5.37 -3.94 -10.19
C VAL A 326 -5.33 -4.58 -11.59
N GLN A 327 -4.74 -5.77 -11.71
CA GLN A 327 -4.62 -6.48 -12.99
C GLN A 327 -5.97 -6.62 -13.71
N LEU A 328 -7.01 -7.00 -12.96
CA LEU A 328 -8.34 -7.27 -13.49
C LEU A 328 -9.15 -6.01 -13.79
N ASN A 329 -9.08 -5.00 -12.91
CA ASN A 329 -10.08 -3.93 -12.93
C ASN A 329 -9.60 -2.63 -13.57
N HIS A 330 -8.30 -2.33 -13.59
CA HIS A 330 -7.81 -1.01 -14.02
C HIS A 330 -8.13 -0.66 -15.50
N GLN A 331 -8.37 -1.67 -16.35
CA GLN A 331 -8.72 -1.50 -17.77
C GLN A 331 -10.22 -1.62 -18.06
N ARG A 332 -11.07 -1.89 -17.07
CA ARG A 332 -12.52 -1.92 -17.27
C ARG A 332 -12.98 -0.54 -17.75
N ASP A 333 -13.86 -0.49 -18.75
CA ASP A 333 -14.36 0.75 -19.36
C ASP A 333 -14.74 1.87 -18.37
N PRO A 334 -15.46 1.61 -17.25
CA PRO A 334 -15.76 2.67 -16.28
C PRO A 334 -14.54 3.19 -15.48
N LEU A 335 -13.48 2.40 -15.36
CA LEU A 335 -12.27 2.69 -14.56
C LEU A 335 -11.09 3.14 -15.42
N ARG A 336 -11.06 2.74 -16.69
CA ARG A 336 -9.99 3.04 -17.64
C ARG A 336 -9.73 4.54 -17.70
N CYS A 337 -8.46 4.91 -17.59
CA CYS A 337 -7.99 6.31 -17.54
C CYS A 337 -8.48 7.15 -16.33
N LYS A 338 -9.14 6.54 -15.34
CA LYS A 338 -9.83 7.25 -14.24
C LYS A 338 -9.40 6.76 -12.85
N VAL A 339 -8.37 5.93 -12.79
CA VAL A 339 -7.89 5.32 -11.56
C VAL A 339 -6.40 5.58 -11.33
N GLY A 340 -6.06 5.95 -10.09
CA GLY A 340 -4.70 5.86 -9.54
C GLY A 340 -4.57 4.66 -8.61
N LEU A 341 -3.44 4.53 -7.93
CA LEU A 341 -3.26 3.51 -6.89
C LEU A 341 -3.00 4.14 -5.53
N TRP A 342 -3.51 3.52 -4.47
CA TRP A 342 -3.14 3.79 -3.09
C TRP A 342 -2.42 2.56 -2.55
N CYS A 343 -1.12 2.73 -2.30
CA CYS A 343 -0.21 1.70 -1.85
C CYS A 343 0.15 1.98 -0.39
N PHE A 344 -0.07 1.03 0.51
CA PHE A 344 0.19 1.23 1.93
C PHE A 344 0.55 -0.04 2.66
N GLY A 345 1.08 0.11 3.87
CA GLY A 345 1.37 -0.98 4.78
C GLY A 345 2.27 -0.54 5.92
N TYR A 346 2.92 -1.50 6.54
CA TYR A 346 3.89 -1.24 7.60
C TYR A 346 5.28 -1.68 7.16
N ASP A 347 6.27 -0.84 7.40
CA ASP A 347 7.65 -1.29 7.47
C ASP A 347 7.86 -1.84 8.88
N MET A 348 8.38 -3.05 8.99
CA MET A 348 8.64 -3.72 10.27
C MET A 348 10.12 -4.03 10.45
N ALA A 349 11.01 -3.35 9.70
CA ALA A 349 12.45 -3.42 9.88
C ALA A 349 12.84 -3.10 11.34
N GLU A 350 13.81 -3.84 11.86
CA GLU A 350 14.20 -3.84 13.27
C GLU A 350 14.39 -2.42 13.83
N GLY A 351 13.56 -2.06 14.81
CA GLY A 351 13.66 -0.80 15.57
C GLY A 351 13.10 0.45 14.89
N LYS A 352 12.61 0.37 13.65
CA LYS A 352 12.05 1.50 12.90
C LYS A 352 10.73 1.11 12.23
N GLY A 353 9.86 0.40 12.96
CA GLY A 353 8.54 0.07 12.44
C GLY A 353 7.81 1.34 12.01
N GLY A 354 6.85 1.30 11.09
CA GLY A 354 6.01 2.47 10.82
C GLY A 354 5.08 2.32 9.64
N TRP A 355 3.97 3.06 9.69
CA TRP A 355 3.04 3.17 8.57
C TRP A 355 3.68 3.95 7.43
N TYR A 356 3.54 3.43 6.21
CA TYR A 356 3.80 4.17 4.99
C TYR A 356 2.56 4.13 4.10
N GLU A 357 2.38 5.21 3.32
CA GLU A 357 1.38 5.27 2.27
C GLU A 357 1.90 6.10 1.10
N HIS A 358 1.52 5.68 -0.11
CA HIS A 358 1.89 6.31 -1.37
C HIS A 358 0.69 6.32 -2.30
N HIS A 359 0.49 7.45 -2.97
CA HIS A 359 -0.52 7.56 -4.02
C HIS A 359 0.16 7.65 -5.38
N ILE A 360 -0.06 6.62 -6.19
CA ILE A 360 0.34 6.65 -7.59
C ILE A 360 -0.76 7.44 -8.33
N PRO A 361 -0.41 8.51 -9.07
CA PRO A 361 -1.36 9.32 -9.82
C PRO A 361 -2.21 8.51 -10.80
N THR A 362 -3.31 9.08 -11.27
CA THR A 362 -4.13 8.45 -12.31
C THR A 362 -3.32 8.19 -13.58
N TRP A 363 -3.40 6.96 -14.08
CA TRP A 363 -2.82 6.56 -15.36
C TRP A 363 -3.87 6.76 -16.45
N GLY A 364 -3.47 7.36 -17.56
CA GLY A 364 -4.19 7.35 -18.82
C GLY A 364 -4.15 5.99 -19.50
N ASP A 365 -4.47 5.98 -20.79
CA ASP A 365 -4.62 4.74 -21.54
C ASP A 365 -3.29 4.02 -21.73
N VAL A 366 -3.24 2.71 -21.46
CA VAL A 366 -2.01 1.93 -21.57
C VAL A 366 -1.83 1.48 -23.02
N THR A 367 -1.22 2.36 -23.83
CA THR A 367 -0.87 2.03 -25.22
C THR A 367 0.37 1.14 -25.29
N PRO A 368 0.59 0.42 -26.41
CA PRO A 368 1.85 -0.30 -26.64
C PRO A 368 3.09 0.60 -26.53
N ALA A 369 2.98 1.87 -26.93
CA ALA A 369 4.06 2.84 -26.78
C ALA A 369 4.43 3.06 -25.31
N ILE A 370 3.44 3.26 -24.43
CA ILE A 370 3.68 3.39 -22.98
C ILE A 370 4.36 2.14 -22.44
N ARG A 371 3.84 0.94 -22.75
CA ARG A 371 4.40 -0.32 -22.26
C ARG A 371 5.86 -0.53 -22.70
N ASN A 372 6.21 -0.13 -23.92
CA ASN A 372 7.53 -0.36 -24.49
C ASN A 372 8.56 0.70 -24.07
N TYR A 373 8.16 1.96 -23.88
CA TYR A 373 9.09 3.07 -23.70
C TYR A 373 9.18 3.59 -22.25
N LEU A 374 8.19 3.30 -21.41
CA LEU A 374 8.26 3.68 -20.00
C LEU A 374 9.40 2.99 -19.23
N PRO A 375 9.71 1.69 -19.44
CA PRO A 375 10.89 1.07 -18.84
C PRO A 375 12.20 1.75 -19.27
N LEU A 376 12.31 2.16 -20.55
CA LEU A 376 13.47 2.91 -21.04
C LEU A 376 13.59 4.26 -20.32
N ALA A 377 12.48 4.95 -20.08
CA ALA A 377 12.48 6.22 -19.36
C ALA A 377 12.93 6.07 -17.90
N VAL A 378 12.50 5.01 -17.21
CA VAL A 378 12.98 4.68 -15.86
C VAL A 378 14.48 4.39 -15.89
N GLN A 379 14.95 3.58 -16.83
CA GLN A 379 16.38 3.29 -16.99
C GLN A 379 17.21 4.55 -17.26
N MET A 380 16.70 5.51 -18.06
CA MET A 380 17.36 6.80 -18.27
C MET A 380 17.51 7.59 -16.96
N ALA A 381 16.50 7.54 -16.07
CA ALA A 381 16.58 8.17 -14.76
C ALA A 381 17.56 7.44 -13.83
N ASP A 382 17.56 6.11 -13.79
CA ASP A 382 18.55 5.31 -13.04
C ASP A 382 19.99 5.61 -13.50
N ASP A 383 20.21 5.64 -14.81
CA ASP A 383 21.50 5.97 -15.41
C ASP A 383 21.95 7.40 -15.04
N ALA A 384 21.03 8.37 -15.06
CA ALA A 384 21.31 9.76 -14.67
C ALA A 384 21.59 9.89 -13.17
N GLN A 385 20.80 9.25 -12.31
CA GLN A 385 20.99 9.23 -10.87
C GLN A 385 22.34 8.63 -10.50
N SER A 386 22.68 7.48 -11.08
CA SER A 386 23.94 6.79 -10.83
C SER A 386 25.12 7.65 -11.27
N LEU A 387 25.01 8.31 -12.43
CA LEU A 387 26.01 9.25 -12.92
C LEU A 387 26.17 10.46 -12.00
N LEU A 388 25.09 11.08 -11.54
CA LEU A 388 25.13 12.20 -10.59
C LEU A 388 25.86 11.81 -9.31
N ARG A 389 25.51 10.66 -8.72
CA ARG A 389 26.14 10.15 -7.50
C ARG A 389 27.64 9.92 -7.69
N GLN A 390 28.03 9.26 -8.78
CA GLN A 390 29.44 9.01 -9.11
C GLN A 390 30.21 10.33 -9.32
N SER A 391 29.59 11.30 -9.98
CA SER A 391 30.22 12.60 -10.25
C SER A 391 30.37 13.44 -8.98
N VAL A 392 29.35 13.51 -8.12
CA VAL A 392 29.44 14.22 -6.83
C VAL A 392 30.52 13.59 -5.94
N HIS A 393 30.60 12.26 -5.91
CA HIS A 393 31.67 11.56 -5.22
C HIS A 393 33.06 11.91 -5.82
N ALA A 394 33.19 11.91 -7.15
CA ALA A 394 34.43 12.27 -7.84
C ALA A 394 34.85 13.73 -7.62
N ALA A 395 33.91 14.62 -7.32
CA ALA A 395 34.19 16.00 -6.94
C ALA A 395 34.76 16.13 -5.50
N GLY A 396 34.70 15.08 -4.68
CA GLY A 396 35.21 15.09 -3.30
C GLY A 396 34.19 15.55 -2.25
N VAL A 397 32.89 15.58 -2.58
CA VAL A 397 31.81 15.90 -1.63
C VAL A 397 31.53 14.65 -0.78
N GLY A 398 31.61 14.79 0.55
CA GLY A 398 31.66 13.71 1.54
C GLY A 398 30.73 12.51 1.28
N ALA A 399 31.34 11.33 1.14
CA ALA A 399 30.79 10.14 0.50
C ALA A 399 29.57 9.48 1.17
N ASP A 400 29.37 9.63 2.50
CA ASP A 400 28.46 8.71 3.21
C ASP A 400 27.10 9.30 3.62
N LYS A 401 26.98 10.63 3.83
CA LYS A 401 25.71 11.26 4.22
C LYS A 401 24.98 11.99 3.08
N HIS A 402 25.73 12.51 2.10
CA HIS A 402 25.13 13.23 0.97
C HIS A 402 24.61 12.27 -0.11
N CYS A 403 25.29 11.15 -0.36
CA CYS A 403 24.88 10.17 -1.39
C CYS A 403 23.49 9.56 -1.13
N SER A 404 23.18 9.15 0.11
CA SER A 404 21.86 8.62 0.44
C SER A 404 20.73 9.66 0.35
N THR A 405 21.05 10.94 0.58
CA THR A 405 20.11 12.04 0.39
C THR A 405 19.86 12.30 -1.10
N ILE A 406 20.91 12.25 -1.93
CA ILE A 406 20.80 12.39 -3.40
C ILE A 406 19.86 11.34 -3.97
N ASP A 407 19.96 10.09 -3.51
CA ASP A 407 19.16 8.99 -4.03
C ASP A 407 17.66 9.28 -3.84
N MET A 408 17.21 9.62 -2.63
CA MET A 408 15.79 9.90 -2.36
C MET A 408 15.32 11.20 -3.04
N THR A 409 16.10 12.28 -2.93
CA THR A 409 15.73 13.59 -3.47
C THR A 409 15.64 13.58 -5.00
N PHE A 410 16.52 12.84 -5.69
CA PHE A 410 16.48 12.72 -7.15
C PHE A 410 15.12 12.20 -7.62
N TRP A 411 14.64 11.08 -7.05
CA TRP A 411 13.37 10.48 -7.48
C TRP A 411 12.18 11.38 -7.17
N GLN A 412 12.17 12.03 -6.00
CA GLN A 412 11.09 12.94 -5.62
C GLN A 412 11.05 14.19 -6.51
N GLU A 413 12.19 14.85 -6.73
CA GLU A 413 12.23 16.10 -7.50
C GLU A 413 12.06 15.87 -9.01
N THR A 414 12.38 14.67 -9.52
CA THR A 414 12.21 14.33 -10.94
C THR A 414 10.82 13.75 -11.29
N GLU A 415 10.00 13.41 -10.29
CA GLU A 415 8.70 12.74 -10.46
C GLU A 415 7.74 13.49 -11.39
N GLN A 416 7.57 14.80 -11.21
CA GLN A 416 6.66 15.61 -12.03
C GLN A 416 7.04 15.63 -13.52
N PHE A 417 8.33 15.44 -13.83
CA PHE A 417 8.83 15.43 -15.20
C PHE A 417 8.57 14.06 -15.83
N PHE A 418 8.73 12.98 -15.06
CA PHE A 418 8.33 11.64 -15.47
C PHE A 418 6.81 11.55 -15.72
N LYS A 419 5.99 12.17 -14.87
CA LYS A 419 4.55 12.27 -15.11
C LYS A 419 4.23 13.00 -16.42
N ARG A 420 4.93 14.11 -16.72
CA ARG A 420 4.75 14.84 -17.98
C ARG A 420 5.14 14.01 -19.20
N LEU A 421 6.21 13.23 -19.11
CA LEU A 421 6.59 12.27 -20.14
C LEU A 421 5.43 11.29 -20.40
N TYR A 422 4.92 10.69 -19.33
CA TYR A 422 3.79 9.76 -19.42
C TYR A 422 2.55 10.42 -20.06
N ASP A 423 2.14 11.57 -19.55
CA ASP A 423 0.97 12.32 -20.05
C ASP A 423 1.14 12.71 -21.53
N ALA A 424 2.37 13.01 -21.98
CA ALA A 424 2.67 13.32 -23.37
C ALA A 424 2.48 12.10 -24.30
N ILE A 425 3.02 10.93 -23.93
CA ILE A 425 2.85 9.69 -24.71
C ILE A 425 1.36 9.29 -24.73
N ALA A 426 0.69 9.36 -23.57
CA ALA A 426 -0.74 9.07 -23.46
C ALA A 426 -1.60 10.06 -24.28
N GLY A 427 -1.16 11.31 -24.40
CA GLY A 427 -1.78 12.35 -25.24
C GLY A 427 -1.49 12.23 -26.74
N GLY A 428 -0.74 11.20 -27.17
CA GLY A 428 -0.47 10.93 -28.59
C GLY A 428 0.83 11.55 -29.14
N MET A 429 1.68 12.12 -28.29
CA MET A 429 3.04 12.51 -28.70
C MET A 429 3.85 11.27 -29.08
N SER A 430 4.75 11.40 -30.06
CA SER A 430 5.66 10.30 -30.39
C SER A 430 6.54 9.96 -29.18
N ALA A 431 6.85 8.68 -29.01
CA ALA A 431 7.66 8.24 -27.88
C ALA A 431 9.07 8.87 -27.94
N ALA A 432 9.62 9.02 -29.14
CA ALA A 432 10.93 9.63 -29.32
C ALA A 432 10.97 11.11 -28.91
N GLU A 433 9.94 11.88 -29.24
CA GLU A 433 9.81 13.29 -28.84
C GLU A 433 9.67 13.42 -27.32
N ALA A 434 8.80 12.61 -26.73
CA ALA A 434 8.55 12.60 -25.30
C ALA A 434 9.81 12.21 -24.51
N LEU A 435 10.50 11.14 -24.93
CA LEU A 435 11.76 10.68 -24.32
C LEU A 435 12.90 11.71 -24.47
N ARG A 436 12.95 12.46 -25.57
CA ARG A 436 13.92 13.55 -25.74
C ARG A 436 13.63 14.70 -24.78
N ALA A 437 12.36 15.08 -24.61
CA ALA A 437 11.98 16.06 -23.61
C ALA A 437 12.38 15.60 -22.21
N TRP A 438 12.18 14.32 -21.89
CA TRP A 438 12.62 13.71 -20.63
C TRP A 438 14.14 13.73 -20.44
N GLN A 439 14.91 13.32 -21.46
CA GLN A 439 16.38 13.38 -21.44
C GLN A 439 16.89 14.79 -21.12
N ASN A 440 16.28 15.81 -21.72
CA ASN A 440 16.65 17.20 -21.47
C ASN A 440 16.35 17.63 -20.02
N GLN A 441 15.23 17.19 -19.44
CA GLN A 441 14.92 17.49 -18.03
C GLN A 441 15.90 16.80 -17.08
N LEU A 442 16.25 15.54 -17.34
CA LEU A 442 17.28 14.82 -16.59
C LEU A 442 18.63 15.54 -16.68
N TYR A 443 19.04 15.97 -17.87
CA TYR A 443 20.30 16.70 -18.07
C TYR A 443 20.35 18.01 -17.27
N LEU A 444 19.29 18.82 -17.35
CA LEU A 444 19.20 20.09 -16.62
C LEU A 444 19.20 19.86 -15.10
N TYR A 445 18.47 18.84 -14.63
CA TYR A 445 18.46 18.44 -13.23
C TYR A 445 19.86 18.03 -12.76
N LEU A 446 20.53 17.17 -13.52
CA LEU A 446 21.86 16.65 -13.22
C LEU A 446 22.88 17.78 -13.06
N ILE A 447 22.90 18.74 -13.99
CA ILE A 447 23.77 19.91 -13.91
C ILE A 447 23.42 20.79 -12.72
N GLY A 448 22.16 21.16 -12.56
CA GLY A 448 21.74 22.09 -11.51
C GLY A 448 21.98 21.52 -10.11
N THR A 449 21.73 20.22 -9.91
CA THR A 449 21.94 19.55 -8.64
C THR A 449 23.43 19.32 -8.36
N PHE A 450 24.22 18.89 -9.36
CA PHE A 450 25.67 18.79 -9.21
C PHE A 450 26.28 20.14 -8.80
N ASP A 451 25.95 21.22 -9.52
CA ASP A 451 26.51 22.54 -9.28
C ASP A 451 26.13 23.06 -7.88
N ARG A 452 24.88 22.83 -7.45
CA ARG A 452 24.41 23.18 -6.10
C ARG A 452 25.16 22.43 -5.01
N LEU A 453 25.40 21.13 -5.19
CA LEU A 453 26.05 20.28 -4.18
C LEU A 453 27.57 20.50 -4.09
N THR A 454 28.21 20.89 -5.20
CA THR A 454 29.67 21.02 -5.29
C THR A 454 30.16 22.46 -5.17
N PHE A 455 29.46 23.42 -5.78
CA PHE A 455 29.84 24.84 -5.77
C PHE A 455 28.94 25.72 -4.89
N GLY A 456 27.79 25.21 -4.46
CA GLY A 456 26.79 26.00 -3.73
C GLY A 456 27.05 26.21 -2.23
N ASN A 457 28.02 25.50 -1.65
CA ASN A 457 28.38 25.66 -0.24
C ASN A 457 29.79 26.29 -0.11
N PRO A 458 29.89 27.58 0.27
CA PRO A 458 31.17 28.26 0.38
C PRO A 458 32.07 27.71 1.52
N ASP A 459 31.50 26.98 2.48
CA ASP A 459 32.23 26.38 3.59
C ASP A 459 32.78 24.98 3.26
N LEU A 460 32.25 24.33 2.21
CA LEU A 460 32.80 23.08 1.69
C LEU A 460 34.12 23.40 0.97
N ARG A 461 35.24 23.04 1.59
CA ARG A 461 36.58 23.07 0.95
C ARG A 461 36.68 21.95 -0.10
N CYS A 462 35.94 22.10 -1.18
CA CYS A 462 36.01 21.24 -2.35
C CYS A 462 37.16 21.72 -3.25
N ASP A 463 37.96 20.80 -3.79
CA ASP A 463 38.93 21.14 -4.83
C ASP A 463 38.16 21.51 -6.11
N LEU A 464 38.19 22.80 -6.46
CA LEU A 464 37.47 23.34 -7.61
C LEU A 464 37.94 22.74 -8.95
N SER A 465 39.21 22.32 -9.04
CA SER A 465 39.74 21.65 -10.23
C SER A 465 39.16 20.24 -10.37
N LEU A 466 39.07 19.50 -9.26
CA LEU A 466 38.42 18.19 -9.23
C LEU A 466 36.92 18.32 -9.55
N ALA A 467 36.22 19.29 -8.95
CA ALA A 467 34.81 19.53 -9.21
C ALA A 467 34.54 19.91 -10.68
N ALA A 468 35.35 20.79 -11.27
CA ALA A 468 35.23 21.16 -12.69
C ALA A 468 35.50 19.97 -13.63
N THR A 469 36.50 19.15 -13.30
CA THR A 469 36.82 17.93 -14.07
C THR A 469 35.70 16.90 -13.98
N ALA A 470 35.18 16.67 -12.76
CA ALA A 470 34.06 15.76 -12.53
C ALA A 470 32.80 16.21 -13.28
N ARG A 471 32.50 17.51 -13.29
CA ARG A 471 31.38 18.09 -14.06
C ARG A 471 31.55 17.89 -15.57
N SER A 472 32.74 18.16 -16.12
CA SER A 472 33.01 17.96 -17.55
C SER A 472 32.85 16.49 -17.96
N ASN A 473 33.40 15.58 -17.16
CA ASN A 473 33.25 14.14 -17.38
C ASN A 473 31.78 13.69 -17.27
N MET A 474 31.02 14.26 -16.34
CA MET A 474 29.60 13.98 -16.16
C MET A 474 28.81 14.35 -17.43
N VAL A 475 28.99 15.57 -17.93
CA VAL A 475 28.30 16.05 -19.15
C VAL A 475 28.65 15.19 -20.37
N ASN A 476 29.93 14.87 -20.57
CA ASN A 476 30.36 14.04 -21.68
C ASN A 476 29.80 12.61 -21.59
N ARG A 477 29.71 12.06 -20.38
CA ARG A 477 29.21 10.70 -20.17
C ARG A 477 27.70 10.60 -20.34
N PHE A 478 26.94 11.62 -19.95
CA PHE A 478 25.48 11.62 -20.00
C PHE A 478 24.93 11.24 -21.39
N PHE A 479 25.43 11.87 -22.46
CA PHE A 479 24.99 11.55 -23.82
C PHE A 479 25.60 10.28 -24.41
N SER A 480 26.62 9.70 -23.77
CA SER A 480 27.23 8.43 -24.19
C SER A 480 26.61 7.19 -23.54
N GLN A 481 25.62 7.37 -22.65
CA GLN A 481 24.93 6.26 -21.99
C GLN A 481 24.19 5.39 -23.01
N LYS A 482 24.07 4.09 -22.71
CA LYS A 482 23.42 3.13 -23.62
C LYS A 482 21.98 3.55 -23.97
N THR A 483 21.25 4.06 -22.98
CA THR A 483 19.88 4.57 -23.13
C THR A 483 19.80 5.79 -24.04
N ALA A 484 20.77 6.71 -23.96
CA ALA A 484 20.87 7.85 -24.87
C ALA A 484 21.10 7.41 -26.34
N VAL A 485 21.99 6.43 -26.56
CA VAL A 485 22.24 5.86 -27.90
C VAL A 485 21.01 5.10 -28.43
N GLN A 486 20.25 4.44 -27.57
CA GLN A 486 18.99 3.79 -27.95
C GLN A 486 17.94 4.81 -28.41
N LEU A 487 17.84 5.95 -27.74
CA LEU A 487 16.92 7.03 -28.11
C LEU A 487 17.21 7.58 -29.52
N GLU A 488 18.47 7.76 -29.90
CA GLU A 488 18.86 8.19 -31.26
C GLU A 488 18.40 7.21 -32.34
N LYS A 489 18.46 5.90 -32.05
CA LYS A 489 17.99 4.86 -32.97
C LYS A 489 16.46 4.90 -33.12
N ILE A 490 15.72 5.07 -32.03
CA ILE A 490 14.26 5.18 -32.04
C ILE A 490 13.83 6.37 -32.92
N GLN A 491 14.47 7.53 -32.75
CA GLN A 491 14.21 8.72 -33.57
C GLN A 491 14.44 8.48 -35.05
N SER A 492 15.54 7.81 -35.39
CA SER A 492 15.86 7.49 -36.79
C SER A 492 14.81 6.57 -37.41
N GLN A 493 14.30 5.60 -36.65
CA GLN A 493 13.26 4.66 -37.09
C GLN A 493 11.90 5.34 -37.26
N GLU A 494 11.48 6.19 -36.33
CA GLU A 494 10.23 6.95 -36.45
C GLU A 494 10.28 7.91 -37.65
N ALA A 495 11.40 8.61 -37.86
CA ALA A 495 11.57 9.50 -39.01
C ALA A 495 11.48 8.74 -40.35
N LEU A 496 12.08 7.56 -40.44
CA LEU A 496 11.98 6.69 -41.62
C LEU A 496 10.54 6.18 -41.84
N ALA A 497 9.79 5.90 -40.77
CA ALA A 497 8.40 5.45 -40.88
C ALA A 497 7.48 6.56 -41.43
N VAL A 498 7.67 7.81 -40.98
CA VAL A 498 6.90 8.98 -41.46
C VAL A 498 7.20 9.30 -42.93
N VAL A 499 8.44 9.07 -43.40
CA VAL A 499 8.81 9.29 -44.80
C VAL A 499 8.20 8.23 -45.73
N ASN A 500 7.92 7.03 -45.21
CA ASN A 500 7.40 5.89 -45.98
C ASN A 500 5.86 5.75 -45.93
N SER A 501 5.18 6.52 -45.09
CA SER A 501 3.71 6.61 -45.00
C SER A 501 3.17 7.79 -45.79
#